data_AF-Q47HV1-F1
#
_entry.id   AF-Q47HV1-F1
#
_cell.length_a   1.000
_cell.length_b   1.000
_cell.length_c   1.000
_cell.angle_alpha   90.00
_cell.angle_beta   90.00
_cell.angle_gamma   90.00
#
_symmetry.space_group_name_H-M   'P 1'
#
loop_
_entity.id
_entity.type
_entity.pdbx_description
1 polymer ?
#
loop_
_entity_poly.entity_id
_entity_poly.type
_entity_poly.pdbx_seq_one_letter_code
_entity_poly.pdbx_strand_id
1 'polypeptide(L)'
;MIQDAGQNASQMQLKGNPMKTATFPSLRVTPELRQAAEQILQEGETLSSFVEQSIRESIGRRQIQQEFIARGLRSRDNAGQTGKYVSADNVIGRLEQMLASAKDNK
;
A
#
# COMPACT_ATOMS: atom_id res chain seq x y z
N MET A 1 26.08 39.92 48.78
CA MET A 1 24.67 39.64 49.08
C MET A 1 24.03 39.19 47.78
N ILE A 2 23.98 37.85 47.61
CA ILE A 2 22.93 37.03 46.97
C ILE A 2 22.64 37.35 45.48
N GLN A 3 23.23 36.61 44.53
CA GLN A 3 22.72 35.33 43.95
C GLN A 3 21.30 35.43 43.38
N ASP A 4 21.15 35.32 42.06
CA ASP A 4 20.31 34.24 41.54
C ASP A 4 20.74 33.85 40.12
N ALA A 5 21.45 32.72 40.07
CA ALA A 5 21.62 31.91 38.88
C ALA A 5 20.53 30.83 38.95
N GLY A 6 19.58 30.85 38.02
CA GLY A 6 18.43 29.96 38.07
C GLY A 6 17.77 29.77 36.71
N GLN A 7 18.36 28.90 35.89
CA GLN A 7 17.64 27.86 35.15
C GLN A 7 16.40 28.28 34.33
N ASN A 8 16.55 28.37 33.00
CA ASN A 8 15.99 27.33 32.13
C ASN A 8 16.39 27.55 30.66
N ALA A 9 17.40 26.80 30.25
CA ALA A 9 17.45 26.31 28.88
C ALA A 9 16.24 25.39 28.68
N SER A 10 15.27 25.79 27.86
CA SER A 10 14.37 24.91 27.09
C SER A 10 13.21 25.71 26.53
N GLN A 11 13.30 26.08 25.26
CA GLN A 11 12.28 25.68 24.29
C GLN A 11 12.73 26.08 22.88
N MET A 12 13.41 25.14 22.25
CA MET A 12 13.24 24.88 20.82
C MET A 12 11.74 24.85 20.52
N GLN A 13 11.22 25.90 19.91
CA GLN A 13 10.00 25.79 19.13
C GLN A 13 10.39 25.80 17.66
N LEU A 14 10.78 24.60 17.21
CA LEU A 14 10.56 24.15 15.85
C LEU A 14 9.04 24.22 15.61
N LYS A 15 8.52 25.40 15.27
CA LYS A 15 7.22 25.54 14.63
C LYS A 15 7.38 24.97 13.23
N GLY A 16 7.41 23.64 13.15
CA GLY A 16 7.16 22.93 11.91
C GLY A 16 5.83 23.46 11.40
N ASN A 17 5.88 24.13 10.26
CA ASN A 17 4.70 24.53 9.51
C ASN A 17 3.79 23.29 9.44
N PRO A 18 2.54 23.31 9.93
CA PRO A 18 1.67 22.15 9.80
C PRO A 18 1.65 21.78 8.31
N MET A 19 2.14 20.58 7.96
CA MET A 19 2.26 20.19 6.56
C MET A 19 0.87 20.31 5.93
N LYS A 20 0.75 21.20 4.94
CA LYS A 20 -0.44 21.26 4.10
C LYS A 20 -0.53 19.90 3.40
N THR A 21 -1.55 19.14 3.71
CA THR A 21 -1.79 17.86 3.03
C THR A 21 -2.12 18.13 1.56
N ALA A 22 -1.59 17.32 0.67
CA ALA A 22 -1.95 17.39 -0.73
C ALA A 22 -3.42 16.95 -0.89
N THR A 23 -4.18 17.67 -1.72
CA THR A 23 -5.57 17.32 -2.02
C THR A 23 -5.64 16.76 -3.44
N PHE A 24 -6.47 15.74 -3.65
CA PHE A 24 -6.82 15.32 -5.00
C PHE A 24 -7.59 16.44 -5.73
N PRO A 25 -7.48 16.51 -7.06
CA PRO A 25 -8.30 17.44 -7.83
C PRO A 25 -9.79 17.12 -7.64
N SER A 26 -10.64 18.14 -7.75
CA SER A 26 -12.09 17.95 -7.71
C SER A 26 -12.54 17.06 -8.88
N LEU A 27 -13.08 15.88 -8.58
CA LEU A 27 -13.57 14.92 -9.57
C LEU A 27 -15.09 15.03 -9.69
N ARG A 28 -15.58 15.30 -10.90
CA ARG A 28 -17.01 15.18 -11.21
C ARG A 28 -17.33 13.71 -11.46
N VAL A 29 -18.37 13.21 -10.81
CA VAL A 29 -18.87 11.84 -10.95
C VAL A 29 -20.35 11.88 -11.31
N THR A 30 -20.87 10.77 -11.83
CA THR A 30 -22.32 10.66 -12.08
C THR A 30 -23.08 10.59 -10.75
N PRO A 31 -24.35 11.05 -10.71
CA PRO A 31 -25.18 10.94 -9.51
C PRO A 31 -25.31 9.51 -9.00
N GLU A 32 -25.43 8.55 -9.91
CA GLU A 32 -25.62 7.12 -9.60
C GLU A 32 -24.39 6.54 -8.91
N LEU A 33 -23.18 6.88 -9.39
CA LEU A 33 -21.94 6.44 -8.75
C LEU A 33 -21.80 7.01 -7.34
N ARG A 34 -22.14 8.29 -7.17
CA ARG A 34 -22.10 8.94 -5.86
C ARG A 34 -23.06 8.28 -4.89
N GLN A 35 -24.31 8.05 -5.32
CA GLN A 35 -25.33 7.41 -4.50
C GLN A 35 -24.91 5.99 -4.10
N ALA A 36 -24.35 5.21 -5.03
CA ALA A 36 -23.86 3.86 -4.75
C ALA A 36 -22.74 3.88 -3.70
N ALA A 37 -21.83 4.86 -3.76
CA ALA A 37 -20.75 5.00 -2.78
C ALA A 37 -21.29 5.41 -1.39
N GLU A 38 -22.27 6.32 -1.33
CA GLU A 38 -22.88 6.76 -0.07
C GLU A 38 -23.67 5.64 0.63
N GLN A 39 -24.28 4.72 -0.13
CA GLN A 39 -25.09 3.60 0.42
C GLN A 39 -24.27 2.49 1.10
N ILE A 40 -22.98 2.38 0.81
CA ILE A 40 -22.11 1.30 1.33
C ILE A 40 -21.16 1.76 2.44
N LEU A 41 -21.25 3.02 2.86
CA LEU A 41 -20.40 3.55 3.93
C LEU A 41 -20.68 2.84 5.25
N GLN A 42 -19.62 2.58 6.01
CA GLN A 42 -19.72 2.02 7.35
C GLN A 42 -20.06 3.12 8.38
N GLU A 43 -20.46 2.71 9.58
CA GLU A 43 -20.78 3.66 10.67
C GLU A 43 -19.55 4.52 10.99
N GLY A 44 -19.72 5.85 10.92
CA GLY A 44 -18.65 6.82 11.14
C GLY A 44 -17.70 7.03 9.95
N GLU A 45 -17.89 6.34 8.84
CA GLU A 45 -17.09 6.53 7.62
C GLU A 45 -17.59 7.71 6.79
N THR A 46 -16.67 8.45 6.17
CA THR A 46 -16.99 9.53 5.24
C THR A 46 -16.72 9.11 3.80
N LEU A 47 -17.40 9.75 2.84
CA LEU A 47 -17.12 9.51 1.41
C LEU A 47 -15.65 9.80 1.05
N SER A 48 -15.06 10.83 1.65
CA SER A 48 -13.64 11.19 1.41
C SER A 48 -12.68 10.10 1.93
N SER A 49 -12.91 9.57 3.14
CA SER A 49 -12.08 8.49 3.69
C SER A 49 -12.23 7.19 2.90
N PHE A 50 -13.45 6.87 2.48
CA PHE A 50 -13.73 5.71 1.62
C PHE A 50 -12.98 5.81 0.27
N VAL A 51 -13.03 6.99 -0.37
CA VAL A 51 -12.31 7.24 -1.63
C VAL A 51 -10.80 7.19 -1.45
N GLU A 52 -10.26 7.78 -0.37
CA GLU A 52 -8.83 7.69 -0.06
C GLU A 52 -8.37 6.24 0.05
N GLN A 53 -9.09 5.44 0.84
CA GLN A 53 -8.77 4.04 1.06
C GLN A 53 -8.85 3.24 -0.24
N SER A 54 -9.90 3.45 -1.03
CA SER A 54 -10.06 2.82 -2.35
C SER A 54 -8.89 3.13 -3.30
N ILE A 55 -8.41 4.39 -3.31
CA ILE A 55 -7.27 4.80 -4.11
C ILE A 55 -5.99 4.12 -3.61
N ARG A 56 -5.76 4.10 -2.29
CA ARG A 56 -4.59 3.45 -1.66
C ARG A 56 -4.50 1.97 -2.04
N GLU A 57 -5.62 1.25 -1.94
CA GLU A 57 -5.68 -0.15 -2.33
C GLU A 57 -5.48 -0.36 -3.83
N SER A 58 -6.07 0.50 -4.66
CA SER A 58 -5.89 0.46 -6.12
C SER A 58 -4.42 0.68 -6.51
N ILE A 59 -3.73 1.62 -5.86
CA ILE A 59 -2.29 1.85 -6.03
C ILE A 59 -1.52 0.58 -5.67
N GLY A 60 -1.77 0.01 -4.49
CA GLY A 60 -1.10 -1.21 -4.03
C GLY A 60 -1.29 -2.38 -5.01
N ARG A 61 -2.52 -2.63 -5.47
CA ARG A 61 -2.80 -3.66 -6.48
C ARG A 61 -2.04 -3.42 -7.78
N ARG A 62 -2.02 -2.18 -8.28
CA ARG A 62 -1.31 -1.82 -9.52
C ARG A 62 0.21 -1.98 -9.38
N GLN A 63 0.79 -1.61 -8.25
CA GLN A 63 2.21 -1.80 -7.98
C GLN A 63 2.59 -3.27 -7.96
N ILE A 64 1.83 -4.10 -7.22
CA ILE A 64 2.05 -5.55 -7.17
C ILE A 64 1.96 -6.17 -8.57
N GLN A 65 0.96 -5.77 -9.36
CA GLN A 65 0.80 -6.27 -10.73
C GLN A 65 1.97 -5.88 -11.63
N GLN A 66 2.40 -4.61 -11.58
CA GLN A 66 3.54 -4.12 -12.35
C GLN A 66 4.82 -4.87 -11.98
N GLU A 67 5.08 -5.06 -10.70
CA GLU A 67 6.24 -5.81 -10.24
C GLU A 67 6.18 -7.29 -10.64
N PHE A 68 5.01 -7.92 -10.56
CA PHE A 68 4.83 -9.31 -10.98
C PHE A 68 5.18 -9.48 -12.46
N ILE A 69 4.68 -8.60 -13.32
CA ILE A 69 5.00 -8.59 -14.75
C ILE A 69 6.49 -8.36 -14.97
N ALA A 70 7.08 -7.36 -14.31
CA ALA A 70 8.50 -7.06 -14.43
C ALA A 70 9.39 -8.25 -14.01
N ARG A 71 9.05 -8.93 -12.91
CA ARG A 71 9.75 -10.14 -12.45
C ARG A 71 9.58 -11.30 -13.45
N GLY A 72 8.38 -11.49 -13.97
CA GLY A 72 8.09 -12.54 -14.96
C GLY A 72 8.89 -12.36 -16.26
N LEU A 73 8.91 -11.15 -16.80
CA LEU A 73 9.69 -10.82 -18.01
C LEU A 73 11.19 -11.03 -17.78
N ARG A 74 11.73 -10.54 -16.66
CA ARG A 74 13.14 -10.77 -16.30
C ARG A 74 13.47 -12.26 -16.18
N SER A 75 12.59 -13.04 -15.56
CA SER A 75 12.79 -14.49 -15.42
C SER A 75 12.78 -15.20 -16.77
N ARG A 76 11.86 -14.82 -17.68
CA ARG A 76 11.80 -15.35 -19.05
C ARG A 76 13.10 -15.07 -19.79
N ASP A 77 13.56 -13.81 -19.74
CA ASP A 77 14.77 -13.40 -20.47
C ASP A 77 16.01 -14.15 -19.92
N ASN A 78 16.11 -14.31 -18.60
CA ASN A 78 17.18 -15.09 -17.97
C ASN A 78 17.13 -16.59 -18.33
N ALA A 79 15.94 -17.20 -18.38
CA ALA A 79 15.79 -18.59 -18.82
C ALA A 79 16.20 -18.76 -20.29
N GLY A 80 15.84 -17.79 -21.14
CA GLY A 80 16.28 -17.73 -22.54
C GLY A 80 17.80 -17.64 -22.68
N GLN A 81 18.46 -16.80 -21.87
CA GLN A 81 19.92 -16.63 -21.91
C GLN A 81 20.69 -17.84 -21.35
N THR A 82 20.18 -18.45 -20.29
CA THR A 82 20.90 -19.53 -19.56
C THR A 82 20.52 -20.93 -20.00
N GLY A 83 19.40 -21.09 -20.73
CA GLY A 83 18.82 -22.38 -21.04
C GLY A 83 18.24 -23.13 -19.84
N LYS A 84 18.18 -22.50 -18.66
CA LYS A 84 17.69 -23.13 -17.42
C LYS A 84 16.18 -22.92 -17.29
N TYR A 85 15.44 -24.02 -17.42
CA TYR A 85 13.98 -24.06 -17.25
C TYR A 85 13.60 -25.02 -16.12
N VAL A 86 12.42 -24.81 -15.55
CA VAL A 86 11.80 -25.70 -14.57
C VAL A 86 10.55 -26.28 -15.22
N SER A 87 10.36 -27.60 -15.16
CA SER A 87 9.15 -28.23 -15.69
C SER A 87 7.91 -27.78 -14.91
N ALA A 88 6.76 -27.79 -15.58
CA ALA A 88 5.48 -27.45 -14.95
C ALA A 88 5.20 -28.37 -13.74
N ASP A 89 5.44 -29.68 -13.88
CA ASP A 89 5.22 -30.66 -12.80
C ASP A 89 6.02 -30.33 -11.54
N ASN A 90 7.28 -29.91 -11.69
CA ASN A 90 8.11 -29.50 -10.56
C ASN A 90 7.59 -28.22 -9.89
N VAL A 91 7.05 -27.28 -10.67
CA VAL A 91 6.45 -26.06 -10.12
C VAL A 91 5.16 -26.39 -9.36
N ILE A 92 4.26 -27.15 -9.97
CA ILE A 92 2.97 -27.51 -9.36
C ILE A 92 3.21 -28.34 -8.08
N GLY A 93 4.06 -29.36 -8.13
CA GLY A 93 4.37 -30.17 -6.95
C GLY A 93 4.93 -29.36 -5.78
N ARG A 94 5.78 -28.36 -6.05
CA ARG A 94 6.28 -27.45 -5.01
C ARG A 94 5.16 -26.57 -4.43
N LEU A 95 4.25 -26.07 -5.26
CA LEU A 95 3.12 -25.25 -4.80
C LEU A 95 2.14 -26.07 -3.95
N GLU A 96 1.88 -27.33 -4.32
CA GLU A 96 1.05 -28.25 -3.55
C GLU A 96 1.66 -28.54 -2.17
N GLN A 97 2.98 -28.74 -2.09
CA GLN A 97 3.70 -28.90 -0.82
C GLN A 97 3.57 -27.65 0.07
N MET A 98 3.78 -26.46 -0.51
CA MET A 98 3.62 -25.21 0.23
C MET A 98 2.18 -25.04 0.75
N LEU A 99 1.19 -25.42 -0.05
CA LEU A 99 -0.22 -25.36 0.34
C LEU A 99 -0.53 -26.36 1.47
N ALA A 100 -0.01 -27.59 1.40
CA ALA A 100 -0.18 -28.58 2.47
C ALA A 100 0.40 -28.05 3.79
N SER A 101 1.65 -27.56 3.79
CA SER A 101 2.29 -27.00 4.99
C SER A 101 1.55 -25.80 5.58
N ALA A 102 0.93 -24.96 4.75
CA ALA A 102 0.13 -23.83 5.23
C ALA A 102 -1.20 -24.27 5.88
N LYS A 103 -1.76 -25.41 5.44
CA LYS A 103 -2.98 -25.99 6.03
C LYS A 103 -2.69 -26.71 7.33
N ASP A 104 -1.53 -27.36 7.45
CA ASP A 104 -1.13 -28.12 8.65
C ASP A 104 -0.69 -27.20 9.81
N ASN A 105 -0.30 -25.95 9.54
CA ASN A 105 0.06 -24.94 10.55
C ASN A 105 -1.15 -24.15 11.09
N LYS A 106 -2.35 -24.72 11.01
CA LYS A 106 -3.61 -24.10 11.44
C LYS A 106 -4.27 -24.93 12.53
#